data_AF-A0ABD2PUE0-F1
#
_entry.id   AF-A0ABD2PUE0-F1
#
_cell.length_a   1.000
_cell.length_b   1.000
_cell.length_c   1.000
_cell.angle_alpha   90.00
_cell.angle_beta   90.00
_cell.angle_gamma   90.00
#
_symmetry.space_group_name_H-M   'P 1'
#
loop_
_entity.id
_entity.type
_entity.pdbx_description
1 polymer ?
#
loop_
_entity_poly.entity_id
_entity_poly.type
_entity_poly.pdbx_seq_one_letter_code
_entity_poly.pdbx_strand_id
1 'polypeptide(L)'
;MGSLDAMNKHKSSQLRYFSESDLVKVAQGVSGAMVDRGSVHQLVPYLSTGVRHGMQQMGVKSINHLHESMRNGQLRFERRTPSAQLEGGVHSLHSFEKRLY
;
A
#
# COMPACT_ATOMS: atom_id res chain seq x y z
N MET A 1 6.08 -14.74 3.94
CA MET A 1 5.07 -14.63 5.00
C MET A 1 5.70 -15.09 6.31
N GLY A 2 6.04 -14.17 7.21
CA GLY A 2 6.87 -14.43 8.40
C GLY A 2 6.07 -14.66 9.69
N SER A 3 4.77 -14.94 9.56
CA SER A 3 3.95 -15.35 10.71
C SER A 3 4.20 -16.82 11.06
N LEU A 4 3.97 -17.19 12.31
CA LEU A 4 4.14 -18.57 12.76
C LEU A 4 3.27 -19.55 11.95
N ASP A 5 2.04 -19.16 11.61
CA ASP A 5 1.15 -19.99 10.80
C ASP A 5 1.70 -20.24 9.41
N ALA A 6 2.27 -19.22 8.78
CA ALA A 6 2.85 -19.34 7.45
C ALA A 6 4.16 -20.15 7.47
N MET A 7 5.00 -19.93 8.48
CA MET A 7 6.23 -20.68 8.69
C MET A 7 5.94 -22.16 8.98
N ASN A 8 4.90 -22.47 9.74
CA ASN A 8 4.50 -23.86 10.03
C ASN A 8 3.91 -24.57 8.79
N LYS A 9 3.22 -23.84 7.91
CA LYS A 9 2.62 -24.40 6.69
C LYS A 9 3.62 -24.56 5.53
N HIS A 10 4.62 -23.70 5.42
CA HIS A 10 5.54 -23.67 4.28
C HIS A 10 7.00 -23.52 4.68
N LYS A 11 7.84 -24.50 4.31
CA LYS A 11 9.31 -24.45 4.51
C LYS A 11 9.96 -23.27 3.78
N SER A 12 9.46 -22.91 2.60
CA SER A 12 9.93 -21.73 1.86
C SER A 12 9.73 -20.41 2.61
N SER A 13 8.74 -20.35 3.52
CA SER A 13 8.59 -19.20 4.40
C SER A 13 9.69 -19.17 5.46
N GLN A 14 10.09 -20.31 6.02
CA GLN A 14 11.20 -20.39 6.97
C GLN A 14 12.54 -19.96 6.32
N LEU A 15 12.83 -20.41 5.09
CA LEU A 15 13.97 -19.96 4.27
C LEU A 15 14.03 -18.43 4.15
N ARG A 16 12.90 -17.80 3.81
CA ARG A 16 12.86 -16.36 3.53
C ARG A 16 13.10 -15.49 4.77
N TYR A 17 12.80 -16.00 5.97
CA TYR A 17 13.06 -15.31 7.24
C TYR A 17 14.18 -15.95 8.05
N PHE A 18 15.04 -16.76 7.40
CA PHE A 18 16.25 -17.36 7.96
C PHE A 18 16.02 -18.19 9.23
N SER A 19 14.83 -18.76 9.40
CA SER A 19 14.41 -19.45 10.63
C SER A 19 14.43 -20.97 10.48
N GLU A 20 15.19 -21.53 9.53
CA GLU A 20 15.17 -22.96 9.22
C GLU A 20 15.91 -23.81 10.25
N SER A 21 17.03 -23.30 10.75
CA SER A 21 17.88 -23.95 11.75
C SER A 21 17.48 -23.60 13.18
N ASP A 22 16.53 -22.68 13.36
CA ASP A 22 16.16 -22.18 14.67
C ASP A 22 15.23 -23.17 15.39
N LEU A 23 15.69 -23.63 16.54
CA LEU A 23 14.91 -24.46 17.47
C LEU A 23 13.66 -23.72 17.97
N VAL A 24 13.76 -22.41 18.17
CA VAL A 24 12.65 -21.53 18.56
C VAL A 24 12.39 -20.55 17.41
N LYS A 25 11.21 -20.66 16.79
CA LYS A 25 10.81 -19.76 15.71
C LYS A 25 10.32 -18.43 16.26
N VAL A 26 10.93 -17.33 15.84
CA VAL A 26 10.50 -15.97 16.18
C VAL A 26 9.65 -15.41 15.04
N ALA A 27 8.43 -14.97 15.35
CA ALA A 27 7.54 -14.36 14.37
C ALA A 27 8.08 -13.01 13.89
N GLN A 28 8.14 -12.80 12.57
CA GLN A 28 8.46 -11.50 11.94
C GLN A 28 7.25 -10.91 11.19
N GLY A 29 6.09 -11.54 11.35
CA GLY A 29 4.82 -11.11 10.79
C GLY A 29 3.66 -11.64 11.62
N VAL A 30 2.48 -11.11 11.33
CA VAL A 30 1.24 -11.48 11.99
C VAL A 30 0.31 -12.19 11.01
N SER A 31 -0.55 -13.04 11.55
CA SER A 31 -1.71 -13.56 10.82
C SER A 31 -2.93 -12.73 11.18
N GLY A 32 -3.76 -12.40 10.20
CA GLY A 32 -4.97 -11.60 10.41
C GLY A 32 -6.02 -11.87 9.33
N ALA A 33 -7.27 -11.56 9.66
CA ALA A 33 -8.39 -11.60 8.73
C ALA A 33 -8.63 -10.20 8.14
N MET A 34 -8.99 -10.15 6.86
CA MET A 34 -9.34 -8.93 6.14
C MET A 34 -10.73 -9.10 5.54
N VAL A 35 -11.49 -8.00 5.47
CA VAL A 35 -12.80 -7.98 4.81
C VAL A 35 -12.60 -8.18 3.30
N ASP A 36 -13.52 -8.92 2.68
CA ASP A 36 -13.55 -9.11 1.24
C ASP A 36 -13.60 -7.76 0.50
N ARG A 37 -12.84 -7.67 -0.60
CA ARG A 37 -12.75 -6.49 -1.46
C ARG A 37 -13.43 -6.73 -2.83
N GLY A 38 -14.03 -7.89 -3.03
CA GLY A 38 -14.65 -8.27 -4.29
C GLY A 38 -13.65 -8.67 -5.36
N SER A 39 -14.10 -8.69 -6.61
CA SER A 39 -13.33 -9.22 -7.74
C SER A 39 -12.14 -8.34 -8.12
N VAL A 40 -11.00 -8.99 -8.41
CA VAL A 40 -9.80 -8.34 -8.97
C VAL A 40 -10.11 -7.64 -10.30
N HIS A 41 -11.07 -8.15 -11.07
CA HIS A 41 -11.52 -7.53 -12.32
C HIS A 41 -12.19 -6.16 -12.12
N GLN A 42 -12.66 -5.86 -10.90
CA GLN A 42 -13.17 -4.53 -10.55
C GLN A 42 -12.07 -3.67 -9.88
N LEU A 43 -11.31 -4.27 -8.97
CA LEU A 43 -10.30 -3.56 -8.18
C LEU A 43 -9.12 -3.06 -9.04
N VAL A 44 -8.60 -3.86 -9.97
CA VAL A 44 -7.43 -3.49 -10.77
C VAL A 44 -7.73 -2.33 -11.73
N PRO A 45 -8.84 -2.32 -12.50
CA PRO A 45 -9.20 -1.16 -13.31
C PRO A 45 -9.42 0.12 -12.50
N TYR A 46 -10.02 -0.01 -11.30
CA TYR A 46 -10.18 1.12 -10.37
C TYR A 46 -8.82 1.72 -9.98
N LEU A 47 -7.88 0.89 -9.52
CA LEU A 47 -6.53 1.34 -9.15
C LEU A 47 -5.78 1.97 -10.33
N SER A 48 -5.82 1.32 -11.50
CA SER A 48 -5.19 1.85 -12.73
C SER A 48 -5.73 3.22 -13.11
N THR A 49 -7.04 3.43 -12.99
CA THR A 49 -7.68 4.71 -13.28
C THR A 49 -7.32 5.77 -12.24
N GLY A 50 -7.31 5.42 -10.96
CA GLY A 50 -6.87 6.32 -9.88
C GLY A 50 -5.42 6.79 -10.06
N VAL A 51 -4.51 5.88 -10.41
CA VAL A 51 -3.11 6.22 -10.69
C VAL A 51 -3.01 7.16 -11.89
N ARG A 52 -3.74 6.90 -12.99
CA ARG A 52 -3.77 7.79 -14.16
C ARG A 52 -4.30 9.18 -13.83
N HIS A 53 -5.36 9.29 -13.03
CA HIS A 53 -5.87 10.59 -12.56
C HIS A 53 -4.83 11.33 -11.71
N GLY A 54 -4.12 10.64 -10.81
CA GLY A 54 -3.02 11.22 -10.05
C GLY A 54 -1.89 11.74 -10.95
N MET A 55 -1.52 10.97 -11.99
CA MET A 55 -0.53 11.41 -12.98
C MET A 55 -0.99 12.65 -13.75
N GLN A 56 -2.28 12.73 -14.11
CA GLN A 56 -2.85 13.90 -14.76
C GLN A 56 -2.79 15.14 -13.85
N GLN A 57 -3.12 15.00 -12.57
CA GLN A 57 -3.04 16.09 -11.59
C GLN A 57 -1.61 16.61 -11.40
N MET A 58 -0.62 15.71 -11.49
CA MET A 58 0.80 16.07 -11.47
C MET A 58 1.30 16.62 -12.82
N GLY A 59 0.50 16.56 -13.90
CA GLY A 59 0.90 17.00 -15.23
C GLY A 59 1.86 16.06 -15.97
N VAL A 60 1.86 14.76 -15.63
CA VAL A 60 2.84 13.78 -16.14
C VAL A 60 2.15 12.75 -17.04
N LYS A 61 2.73 12.46 -18.21
CA LYS A 61 2.13 11.57 -19.23
C LYS A 61 2.51 10.10 -19.10
N SER A 62 3.62 9.78 -18.44
CA SER A 62 4.13 8.41 -18.30
C SER A 62 4.95 8.24 -17.02
N ILE A 63 5.17 7.01 -16.59
CA ILE A 63 6.00 6.69 -15.42
C ILE A 63 7.46 7.13 -15.66
N ASN A 64 7.96 6.99 -16.89
CA ASN A 64 9.30 7.46 -17.23
C ASN A 64 9.42 8.98 -17.08
N HIS A 65 8.43 9.73 -17.58
CA HIS A 65 8.38 11.18 -17.42
C HIS A 65 8.25 11.58 -15.93
N LEU A 66 7.56 10.78 -15.10
CA LEU A 66 7.48 11.00 -13.66
C LEU A 66 8.87 10.93 -13.01
N HIS A 67 9.64 9.88 -13.32
CA HIS A 67 10.98 9.69 -12.79
C HIS A 67 11.99 10.74 -13.31
N GLU A 68 11.83 11.21 -14.55
CA GLU A 68 12.62 12.31 -15.10
C GLU A 68 12.30 13.63 -14.39
N SER A 69 11.01 13.97 -14.26
CA SER A 69 10.52 15.17 -13.56
C SER A 69 10.95 15.19 -12.09
N MET A 70 11.05 14.03 -11.46
CA MET A 70 11.59 13.91 -10.10
C MET A 70 13.10 14.20 -10.06
N ARG A 71 13.88 13.59 -10.95
CA ARG A 71 15.35 13.72 -10.97
C ARG A 71 15.83 15.10 -11.38
N ASN A 72 15.10 15.78 -12.26
CA ASN A 72 15.42 17.14 -12.71
C ASN A 72 14.87 18.24 -11.77
N GLY A 73 14.12 17.87 -10.72
CA GLY A 73 13.59 18.80 -9.71
C GLY A 73 12.34 19.58 -10.13
N GLN A 74 11.73 19.27 -11.29
CA GLN A 74 10.46 19.85 -11.73
C GLN A 74 9.28 19.38 -10.87
N LEU A 75 9.27 18.11 -10.48
CA LEU A 75 8.30 17.57 -9.53
C LEU A 75 8.67 18.02 -8.11
N ARG A 76 7.69 18.57 -7.39
CA ARG A 76 7.87 19.08 -6.02
C ARG A 76 7.07 18.24 -5.04
N PHE A 77 7.59 18.14 -3.83
CA PHE A 77 6.94 17.47 -2.70
C PHE A 77 6.85 18.43 -1.52
N GLU A 78 5.77 18.30 -0.76
CA GLU A 78 5.55 19.09 0.46
C GLU A 78 5.37 18.15 1.65
N ARG A 79 6.01 18.48 2.78
CA ARG A 79 5.91 17.66 3.99
C ARG A 79 4.70 18.09 4.79
N ARG A 80 3.78 17.16 5.07
CA ARG A 80 2.57 17.44 5.84
C ARG A 80 2.78 17.15 7.33
N THR A 81 2.42 18.12 8.18
CA THR A 81 2.33 17.94 9.63
C THR A 81 1.23 16.94 9.99
N PRO A 82 1.23 16.38 11.21
CA PRO A 82 0.14 15.50 11.66
C PRO A 82 -1.24 16.14 11.54
N SER A 83 -1.38 17.42 11.90
CA SER A 83 -2.64 18.16 11.76
C SER A 83 -3.07 18.31 10.30
N ALA A 84 -2.14 18.64 9.39
CA ALA A 84 -2.45 18.73 7.96
C ALA A 84 -2.86 17.36 7.36
N GLN A 85 -2.37 16.25 7.91
CA GLN A 85 -2.78 14.90 7.49
C GLN A 85 -4.21 14.58 7.93
N LEU A 86 -4.57 14.93 9.18
CA LEU A 86 -5.93 14.80 9.70
C LEU A 86 -6.91 15.63 8.87
N GLU A 87 -6.55 16.87 8.56
CA GLU A 87 -7.35 17.78 7.74
C GLU A 87 -7.52 17.30 6.29
N GLY A 88 -6.51 16.69 5.66
CA GLY A 88 -6.71 16.15 4.31
C GLY A 88 -7.42 14.80 4.25
N GLY A 89 -7.81 14.23 5.39
CA GLY A 89 -8.68 13.06 5.47
C GLY A 89 -10.17 13.44 5.48
N VAL A 90 -11.05 12.47 5.70
CA VAL A 90 -12.47 12.76 6.01
C VAL A 90 -12.54 13.16 7.49
N HIS A 91 -13.05 14.36 7.79
CA HIS A 91 -13.19 14.86 9.16
C HIS A 91 -14.45 15.72 9.33
N SER A 92 -14.82 16.01 10.58
CA SER A 92 -15.91 16.93 10.94
C SER A 92 -17.31 16.58 10.39
N LEU A 93 -17.66 15.29 10.36
CA LEU A 93 -18.99 14.79 9.95
C LEU A 93 -19.64 14.01 11.10
N HIS A 94 -20.98 14.02 11.17
CA HIS A 94 -21.72 13.18 12.12
C HIS A 94 -21.61 11.69 11.78
N SER A 95 -21.67 11.35 10.48
CA SER A 95 -21.46 10.00 9.95
C SER A 95 -20.93 10.06 8.52
N PHE A 96 -20.18 9.04 8.08
CA PHE A 96 -19.73 8.89 6.70
C PHE A 96 -19.55 7.41 6.35
N GLU A 97 -19.74 7.06 5.08
CA GLU A 97 -19.45 5.73 4.54
C GLU A 97 -18.34 5.83 3.48
N LYS A 98 -17.26 5.05 3.64
CA LYS A 98 -16.14 5.06 2.71
C LYS A 98 -16.35 4.05 1.59
N ARG A 99 -17.05 4.47 0.54
CA ARG A 99 -17.18 3.73 -0.72
C ARG A 99 -16.17 4.22 -1.75
N LEU A 100 -15.36 3.31 -2.29
CA LEU A 100 -14.26 3.64 -3.19
C LEU A 100 -14.67 3.64 -4.68
N TYR A 101 -15.58 2.73 -5.04
CA TYR A 101 -16.18 2.56 -6.37
C TYR A 101 -17.56 1.90 -6.28
#